data_AF-A0A968RWP2-F1
#
_entry.id   AF-A0A968RWP2-F1
#
_cell.length_a   1.000
_cell.length_b   1.000
_cell.length_c   1.000
_cell.angle_alpha   90.00
_cell.angle_beta   90.00
_cell.angle_gamma   90.00
#
_symmetry.space_group_name_H-M   'P 1'
#
loop_
_entity.id
_entity.type
_entity.pdbx_description
1 polymer ?
#
loop_
_entity_poly.entity_id
_entity_poly.type
_entity_poly.pdbx_seq_one_letter_code
_entity_poly.pdbx_strand_id
1 'polypeptide(L)'
;MGVSYFYEYAAYLGFVQQTAVWRTRNWQELNYEFSLFPLIPYSASFQDANNRRSVGPFEVQRVAKNRFWHILGTDLLGRDVAAGLVAGTRTAMLVGLLSMSIATLIGLLLGSFAGYFSDNLFQLSIFQIITFVLGVIIGFFIAFIAYYQRFILLENYNLISFFTSIALFSGIVFVFSVFR
;
A
#
# COMPACT_ATOMS: atom_id res chain seq x y z
N MET A 1 3.94 42.00 8.07
CA MET A 1 5.19 41.35 7.61
C MET A 1 5.00 39.85 7.45
N GLY A 2 4.72 39.42 6.21
CA GLY A 2 4.45 38.03 5.84
C GLY A 2 5.67 37.25 5.40
N VAL A 3 5.82 36.04 5.92
CA VAL A 3 7.04 35.25 5.81
C VAL A 3 6.63 33.79 5.69
N SER A 4 6.44 33.35 4.45
CA SER A 4 6.11 31.96 4.12
C SER A 4 7.30 31.04 4.41
N TYR A 5 7.07 29.72 4.40
CA TYR A 5 8.12 28.69 4.41
C TYR A 5 9.29 28.94 3.45
N PHE A 6 9.08 29.70 2.36
CA PHE A 6 10.15 30.09 1.44
C PHE A 6 11.20 30.98 2.10
N TYR A 7 10.85 31.82 3.07
CA TYR A 7 11.83 32.66 3.75
C TYR A 7 12.67 31.86 4.73
N GLU A 8 12.12 30.84 5.38
CA GLU A 8 12.90 29.92 6.22
C GLU A 8 13.90 29.14 5.37
N TYR A 9 13.47 28.69 4.18
CA TYR A 9 14.35 28.05 3.20
C TYR A 9 15.40 29.03 2.63
N ALA A 10 15.02 30.28 2.33
CA ALA A 10 15.93 31.32 1.86
C ALA A 10 16.92 31.76 2.95
N ALA A 11 16.50 31.80 4.21
CA ALA A 11 17.37 32.05 5.36
C ALA A 11 18.34 30.88 5.61
N TYR A 12 17.87 29.64 5.45
CA TYR A 12 18.74 28.45 5.48
C TYR A 12 19.79 28.48 4.36
N LEU A 13 19.41 28.94 3.17
CA LEU A 13 20.31 29.16 2.04
C LEU A 13 21.19 30.42 2.16
N GLY A 14 21.05 31.19 3.25
CA GLY A 14 21.87 32.37 3.53
C GLY A 14 21.47 33.65 2.78
N PHE A 15 20.38 33.64 2.02
CA PHE A 15 19.89 34.81 1.28
C PHE A 15 19.18 35.84 2.17
N VAL A 16 18.77 35.45 3.39
CA VAL A 16 17.98 36.31 4.28
C VAL A 16 18.39 36.17 5.75
N GLN A 17 18.49 37.29 6.47
CA GLN A 17 18.81 37.29 7.90
C GLN A 17 17.64 36.76 8.75
N GLN A 18 17.95 35.76 9.58
CA GLN A 18 16.98 35.14 10.49
C GLN A 18 16.78 36.06 11.71
N THR A 19 15.62 36.73 11.79
CA THR A 19 15.31 37.59 12.95
C THR A 19 14.88 36.76 14.16
N ALA A 20 15.17 37.24 15.38
CA ALA A 20 14.96 36.50 16.63
C ALA A 20 13.50 36.06 16.90
N VAL A 21 12.54 36.68 16.23
CA VAL A 21 11.09 36.42 16.38
C VAL A 21 10.68 35.03 15.87
N TRP A 22 11.37 34.49 14.86
CA TRP A 22 11.02 33.20 14.24
C TRP A 22 11.41 31.98 15.08
N ARG A 23 12.25 32.16 16.10
CA ARG A 23 12.74 31.05 16.94
C ARG A 23 11.79 30.73 18.10
N THR A 24 10.95 31.67 18.51
CA THR A 24 10.13 31.58 19.73
C THR A 24 8.62 31.48 19.47
N ARG A 25 8.15 31.89 18.29
CA ARG A 25 6.74 31.84 17.90
C ARG A 25 6.46 30.66 16.98
N ASN A 26 5.35 29.96 17.21
CA ASN A 26 4.85 28.95 16.28
C ASN A 26 4.50 29.65 14.94
N TRP A 27 5.05 29.13 13.84
CA TRP A 27 4.82 29.64 12.48
C TRP A 27 3.34 29.61 12.06
N GLN A 28 2.50 28.83 12.75
CA GLN A 28 1.05 28.77 12.52
C GLN A 28 0.29 30.00 13.06
N GLU A 29 0.85 30.68 14.07
CA GLU A 29 0.21 31.82 14.76
C GLU A 29 0.57 33.17 14.13
N LEU A 30 1.57 33.19 13.24
CA LEU A 30 2.09 34.41 12.65
C LEU A 30 1.11 34.98 11.62
N ASN A 31 0.95 36.31 11.62
CA ASN A 31 0.11 37.04 10.68
C ASN A 31 0.95 37.47 9.49
N TYR A 32 0.69 36.84 8.35
CA TYR A 32 1.45 37.08 7.14
C TYR A 32 0.72 38.04 6.20
N GLU A 33 1.43 39.04 5.66
CA GLU A 33 0.92 39.94 4.61
C GLU A 33 0.72 39.21 3.28
N PHE A 34 1.61 38.26 2.97
CA PHE A 34 1.52 37.41 1.79
C PHE A 34 2.16 36.05 2.07
N SER A 35 1.41 34.97 1.85
CA SER A 35 1.89 33.59 1.99
C SER A 35 1.20 32.67 0.99
N LEU A 36 1.99 31.95 0.20
CA LEU A 36 1.52 30.82 -0.61
C LEU A 36 1.60 29.55 0.24
N PHE A 37 0.49 28.81 0.33
CA PHE A 37 0.42 27.58 1.11
C PHE A 37 -0.01 26.39 0.25
N PRO A 38 0.48 25.18 0.56
CA PRO A 38 -0.04 23.97 -0.07
C PRO A 38 -1.51 23.74 0.35
N LEU A 39 -2.26 23.03 -0.50
CA LEU A 39 -3.66 22.65 -0.24
C LEU A 39 -3.81 21.86 1.06
N ILE A 40 -2.87 20.95 1.31
CA ILE A 40 -2.75 20.22 2.59
C ILE A 40 -1.53 20.80 3.32
N PRO A 41 -1.73 21.51 4.44
CA PRO A 41 -0.65 22.23 5.13
C PRO A 41 0.23 21.33 5.99
N TYR A 42 -0.19 20.08 6.24
CA TYR A 42 0.50 19.14 7.10
C TYR A 42 1.34 18.14 6.28
N SER A 43 2.44 17.68 6.87
CA SER A 43 3.15 16.52 6.34
C SER A 43 2.56 15.22 6.89
N ALA A 44 2.67 14.12 6.13
CA ALA A 44 2.15 12.82 6.55
C ALA A 44 2.79 12.27 7.83
N SER A 45 3.96 12.78 8.21
CA SER A 45 4.69 12.42 9.43
C SER A 45 4.45 13.38 10.59
N PHE A 46 3.88 14.56 10.34
CA PHE A 46 3.59 15.53 11.38
C PHE A 46 2.50 14.98 12.31
N GLN A 47 2.74 15.08 13.62
CA GLN A 47 1.81 14.67 14.66
C GLN A 47 1.34 15.90 15.41
N ASP A 48 0.06 16.22 15.30
CA ASP A 48 -0.56 17.27 16.09
C ASP A 48 -0.92 16.73 17.48
N ALA A 49 -0.22 17.22 18.50
CA ALA A 49 -0.47 16.81 19.88
C ALA A 49 -1.84 17.25 20.42
N ASN A 50 -2.41 18.32 19.87
CA ASN A 50 -3.66 18.90 20.34
C ASN A 50 -4.89 18.16 19.80
N ASN A 51 -4.75 17.48 18.66
CA ASN A 51 -5.80 16.76 17.95
C ASN A 51 -5.57 15.24 17.96
N ARG A 52 -5.03 14.70 19.06
CA ARG A 52 -4.91 13.25 19.31
C ARG A 52 -6.28 12.66 19.65
N ARG A 53 -6.44 11.35 19.46
CA ARG A 53 -7.69 10.56 19.64
C ARG A 53 -8.66 10.55 18.46
N SER A 54 -8.15 10.66 17.24
CA SER A 54 -8.93 10.49 16.02
C SER A 54 -10.10 11.48 15.89
N VAL A 55 -9.78 12.76 15.69
CA VAL A 55 -10.79 13.80 15.56
C VAL A 55 -11.38 13.77 14.15
N GLY A 56 -12.71 13.71 14.06
CA GLY A 56 -13.42 13.69 12.78
C GLY A 56 -13.34 15.02 12.00
N PRO A 57 -13.65 15.01 10.69
CA PRO A 57 -13.61 16.21 9.84
C PRO A 57 -14.66 17.26 10.22
N PHE A 58 -15.76 16.86 10.86
CA PHE A 58 -16.85 17.74 11.32
C PHE A 58 -16.83 17.98 12.83
N GLU A 59 -15.85 17.41 13.54
CA GLU A 59 -15.70 17.59 14.98
C GLU A 59 -14.90 18.86 15.30
N VAL A 60 -14.94 19.30 16.55
CA VAL A 60 -14.22 20.51 16.98
C VAL A 60 -12.71 20.22 17.00
N GLN A 61 -12.00 20.75 16.01
CA GLN A 61 -10.54 20.63 15.93
C GLN A 61 -9.87 21.82 16.62
N ARG A 62 -8.85 21.53 17.43
CA ARG A 62 -8.04 22.53 18.15
C ARG A 62 -6.90 22.99 17.24
N VAL A 63 -7.23 23.86 16.29
CA VAL A 63 -6.29 24.39 15.30
C VAL A 63 -6.13 25.90 15.45
N ALA A 64 -4.92 26.42 15.22
CA ALA A 64 -4.61 27.83 15.43
C ALA A 64 -5.42 28.77 14.50
N LYS A 65 -5.72 28.31 13.27
CA LYS A 65 -6.49 29.05 12.26
C LYS A 65 -7.32 28.06 11.44
N ASN A 66 -8.47 28.49 10.92
CA ASN A 66 -9.35 27.65 10.08
C ASN A 66 -8.64 27.03 8.86
N ARG A 67 -7.56 27.65 8.37
CA ARG A 67 -6.75 27.11 7.27
C ARG A 67 -5.98 25.82 7.59
N PHE A 68 -5.74 25.57 8.87
CA PHE A 68 -5.05 24.38 9.36
C PHE A 68 -6.04 23.29 9.76
N TRP A 69 -7.28 23.39 9.28
CA TRP A 69 -8.27 22.36 9.49
C TRP A 69 -7.83 21.05 8.82
N HIS A 70 -7.89 19.96 9.58
CA HIS A 70 -7.70 18.61 9.08
C HIS A 70 -8.93 18.22 8.26
N ILE A 71 -8.82 18.33 6.92
CA ILE A 71 -9.93 18.16 5.97
C ILE A 71 -10.61 16.79 6.13
N LEU A 72 -9.83 15.74 6.35
CA LEU A 72 -10.32 14.37 6.54
C LEU A 72 -10.20 13.89 7.99
N GLY A 73 -9.90 14.81 8.92
CA GLY A 73 -9.66 14.49 10.32
C GLY A 73 -8.25 13.97 10.61
N THR A 74 -8.06 13.50 11.84
CA THR A 74 -6.79 12.98 12.36
C THR A 74 -6.87 11.50 12.73
N ASP A 75 -5.71 10.83 12.75
CA ASP A 75 -5.57 9.48 13.30
C ASP A 75 -5.43 9.48 14.83
N LEU A 76 -5.34 8.29 15.44
CA LEU A 76 -5.12 8.08 16.89
C LEU A 76 -3.94 8.90 17.43
N LEU A 77 -2.87 9.00 16.65
CA LEU A 77 -1.63 9.72 16.98
C LEU A 77 -1.70 11.23 16.69
N GLY A 78 -2.80 11.73 16.14
CA GLY A 78 -2.94 13.13 15.71
C GLY A 78 -2.29 13.44 14.36
N ARG A 79 -2.09 12.43 13.50
CA ARG A 79 -1.58 12.61 12.14
C ARG A 79 -2.71 13.01 11.20
N ASP A 80 -2.43 13.90 10.26
CA ASP A 80 -3.43 14.32 9.26
C ASP A 80 -3.72 13.18 8.26
N VAL A 81 -4.99 12.77 8.18
CA VAL A 81 -5.44 11.66 7.33
C VAL A 81 -5.30 12.02 5.85
N ALA A 82 -5.59 13.28 5.47
CA ALA A 82 -5.48 13.73 4.09
C ALA A 82 -4.04 13.71 3.58
N ALA A 83 -3.09 14.22 4.37
CA ALA A 83 -1.67 14.12 4.08
C ALA A 83 -1.21 12.66 3.97
N GLY A 84 -1.71 11.78 4.86
CA GLY A 84 -1.44 10.35 4.82
C GLY A 84 -1.91 9.69 3.52
N LEU A 85 -3.12 10.01 3.06
CA LEU A 85 -3.67 9.48 1.80
C LEU A 85 -2.89 9.96 0.58
N VAL A 86 -2.49 11.23 0.52
CA VAL A 86 -1.66 11.74 -0.59
C VAL A 86 -0.28 11.08 -0.60
N ALA A 87 0.33 10.87 0.57
CA ALA A 87 1.58 10.14 0.67
C ALA A 87 1.43 8.66 0.26
N GLY A 88 0.33 8.02 0.65
CA GLY A 88 0.04 6.62 0.31
C GLY A 88 -0.33 6.41 -1.17
N THR A 89 -1.02 7.35 -1.79
CA THR A 89 -1.34 7.27 -3.23
C THR A 89 -0.09 7.31 -4.10
N ARG A 90 0.94 8.08 -3.71
CA ARG A 90 2.25 8.08 -4.39
C ARG A 90 2.86 6.68 -4.43
N THR A 91 2.89 5.97 -3.30
CA THR A 91 3.49 4.63 -3.23
C THR A 91 2.62 3.59 -3.95
N ALA A 92 1.30 3.67 -3.79
CA ALA A 92 0.37 2.78 -4.48
C ALA A 92 0.46 2.91 -6.01
N MET A 93 0.54 4.14 -6.54
CA MET A 93 0.69 4.39 -7.98
C MET A 93 2.00 3.82 -8.52
N LEU A 94 3.12 3.96 -7.81
CA LEU A 94 4.41 3.42 -8.24
C LEU A 94 4.37 1.89 -8.33
N VAL A 95 3.85 1.21 -7.31
CA VAL A 95 3.76 -0.25 -7.30
C VAL A 95 2.77 -0.76 -8.35
N GLY A 96 1.62 -0.10 -8.49
CA GLY A 96 0.61 -0.46 -9.49
C GLY A 96 1.14 -0.32 -10.93
N LEU A 97 1.82 0.79 -11.23
CA LEU A 97 2.40 1.03 -12.56
C LEU A 97 3.48 0.00 -12.90
N LEU A 98 4.38 -0.30 -11.95
CA LEU A 98 5.43 -1.30 -12.13
C LEU A 98 4.85 -2.70 -12.34
N SER A 99 3.87 -3.10 -11.51
CA SER A 99 3.21 -4.39 -11.61
C SER A 99 2.51 -4.56 -12.96
N MET A 100 1.74 -3.56 -13.40
CA MET A 100 1.04 -3.60 -14.68
C MET A 100 2.01 -3.63 -15.87
N SER A 101 3.14 -2.90 -15.78
CA SER A 101 4.18 -2.91 -16.82
C SER A 101 4.81 -4.30 -16.98
N ILE A 102 5.09 -4.99 -15.88
CA ILE A 102 5.65 -6.35 -15.92
C ILE A 102 4.61 -7.35 -16.45
N ALA A 103 3.38 -7.27 -15.95
CA ALA A 103 2.29 -8.15 -16.39
C ALA A 103 1.99 -7.99 -17.88
N THR A 104 1.98 -6.75 -18.39
CA THR A 104 1.78 -6.47 -19.81
C THR A 104 2.94 -6.95 -20.67
N LEU A 105 4.19 -6.76 -20.25
CA LEU A 105 5.35 -7.31 -20.98
C LEU A 105 5.31 -8.84 -21.08
N ILE A 106 5.07 -9.53 -19.96
CA ILE A 106 4.98 -11.00 -19.94
C ILE A 106 3.78 -11.47 -20.77
N GLY A 107 2.61 -10.85 -20.57
CA GLY A 107 1.39 -11.19 -21.31
C GLY A 107 1.54 -10.97 -22.81
N LEU A 108 2.23 -9.91 -23.24
CA LEU A 108 2.46 -9.61 -24.65
C LEU A 108 3.46 -10.58 -25.28
N LEU A 109 4.54 -10.95 -24.58
CA LEU A 109 5.47 -11.98 -25.05
C LEU A 109 4.76 -13.32 -25.19
N LEU A 110 4.09 -13.81 -24.14
CA LEU A 110 3.38 -15.07 -24.16
C LEU A 110 2.24 -15.08 -25.19
N GLY A 111 1.48 -13.99 -25.29
CA GLY A 111 0.42 -13.83 -26.28
C GLY A 111 0.96 -13.82 -27.71
N SER A 112 2.08 -13.14 -27.97
CA SER A 112 2.73 -13.13 -29.28
C SER A 112 3.27 -14.52 -29.66
N PHE A 113 3.86 -15.25 -28.72
CA PHE A 113 4.31 -16.62 -28.95
C PHE A 113 3.13 -17.56 -29.24
N ALA A 114 2.03 -17.45 -28.49
CA ALA A 114 0.83 -18.25 -28.72
C ALA A 114 0.18 -17.94 -30.07
N GLY A 115 0.17 -16.67 -30.50
CA GLY A 115 -0.34 -16.27 -31.81
C GLY A 115 0.52 -16.72 -32.99
N TYR A 116 1.86 -16.73 -32.83
CA TYR A 116 2.78 -17.14 -33.89
C TYR A 116 2.84 -18.66 -34.08
N PHE A 117 2.80 -19.44 -32.99
CA PHE A 117 2.88 -20.91 -33.00
C PHE A 117 1.50 -21.59 -32.92
N SER A 118 0.44 -20.93 -33.41
CA SER A 118 -0.96 -21.39 -33.31
C SER A 118 -1.25 -22.74 -33.97
N ASP A 119 -0.30 -23.34 -34.68
CA ASP A 119 -0.44 -24.66 -35.26
C ASP A 119 0.18 -25.76 -34.37
N ASN A 120 -0.72 -26.47 -33.69
CA ASN A 120 -0.67 -27.88 -33.31
C ASN A 120 0.14 -28.38 -32.09
N LEU A 121 0.96 -27.56 -31.41
CA LEU A 121 1.76 -28.09 -30.27
C LEU A 121 1.21 -27.77 -28.87
N PHE A 122 0.53 -26.63 -28.67
CA PHE A 122 0.06 -26.21 -27.34
C PHE A 122 -1.27 -25.44 -27.37
N GLN A 123 -2.36 -26.12 -27.73
CA GLN A 123 -3.72 -25.59 -27.54
C GLN A 123 -4.12 -25.72 -26.06
N LEU A 124 -3.58 -24.84 -25.21
CA LEU A 124 -4.07 -24.69 -23.84
C LEU A 124 -5.32 -23.80 -23.88
N SER A 125 -6.47 -24.38 -23.56
CA SER A 125 -7.71 -23.61 -23.44
C SER A 125 -7.63 -22.65 -22.26
N ILE A 126 -8.22 -21.45 -22.38
CA ILE A 126 -8.34 -20.51 -21.26
C ILE A 126 -8.98 -21.21 -20.04
N PHE A 127 -9.90 -22.14 -20.31
CA PHE A 127 -10.58 -22.95 -19.31
C PHE A 127 -9.62 -23.86 -18.53
N GLN A 128 -8.58 -24.39 -19.18
CA GLN A 128 -7.56 -25.22 -18.55
C GLN A 128 -6.66 -24.40 -17.63
N ILE A 129 -6.27 -23.20 -18.05
CA ILE A 129 -5.47 -22.28 -17.21
C ILE A 129 -6.24 -21.91 -15.95
N ILE A 130 -7.52 -21.57 -16.08
CA ILE A 130 -8.39 -21.23 -14.95
C ILE A 130 -8.55 -22.43 -14.01
N THR A 131 -8.85 -23.61 -14.54
CA THR A 131 -9.03 -24.84 -13.77
C THR A 131 -7.74 -25.24 -13.03
N PHE A 132 -6.58 -25.09 -13.67
CA PHE A 132 -5.28 -25.34 -13.05
C PHE A 132 -4.99 -24.37 -11.90
N VAL A 133 -5.19 -23.07 -12.11
CA VAL A 133 -4.96 -22.05 -11.06
C VAL A 133 -5.88 -22.29 -9.86
N LEU A 134 -7.16 -22.59 -10.10
CA LEU A 134 -8.11 -22.94 -9.04
C LEU A 134 -7.69 -24.22 -8.30
N GLY A 135 -7.27 -25.25 -9.05
CA GLY A 135 -6.77 -26.51 -8.49
C GLY A 135 -5.56 -26.31 -7.58
N VAL A 136 -4.64 -25.42 -7.94
CA VAL A 136 -3.47 -25.07 -7.10
C VAL A 136 -3.89 -24.36 -5.81
N ILE A 137 -4.80 -23.38 -5.89
CA ILE A 137 -5.28 -22.64 -4.71
C ILE A 137 -6.01 -23.58 -3.75
N ILE A 138 -6.95 -24.37 -4.26
CA ILE A 138 -7.75 -25.33 -3.47
C ILE A 138 -6.84 -26.42 -2.90
N GLY A 139 -5.95 -26.97 -3.74
CA GLY A 139 -4.99 -28.00 -3.33
C GLY A 139 -4.09 -27.53 -2.21
N PHE A 140 -3.57 -26.29 -2.28
CA PHE A 140 -2.74 -25.72 -1.22
C PHE A 140 -3.50 -25.60 0.10
N PHE A 141 -4.74 -25.11 0.05
CA PHE A 141 -5.57 -24.95 1.24
C PHE A 141 -5.91 -26.30 1.90
N ILE A 142 -6.30 -27.30 1.11
CA ILE A 142 -6.60 -28.65 1.61
C ILE A 142 -5.33 -29.32 2.16
N ALA A 143 -4.20 -29.20 1.48
CA ALA A 143 -2.93 -29.78 1.93
C ALA A 143 -2.46 -29.17 3.25
N PHE A 144 -2.65 -27.86 3.43
CA PHE A 144 -2.35 -27.17 4.67
C PHE A 144 -3.27 -27.61 5.82
N ILE A 145 -4.58 -27.71 5.57
CA ILE A 145 -5.53 -28.22 6.57
C ILE A 145 -5.20 -29.66 6.96
N ALA A 146 -4.93 -30.54 5.99
CA ALA A 146 -4.60 -31.93 6.25
C ALA A 146 -3.32 -32.07 7.10
N TYR A 147 -2.31 -31.23 6.83
CA TYR A 147 -1.10 -31.15 7.65
C TYR A 147 -1.40 -30.70 9.08
N TYR A 148 -2.18 -29.62 9.23
CA TYR A 148 -2.52 -29.06 10.53
C TYR A 148 -3.40 -30.00 11.38
N GLN A 149 -4.37 -30.67 10.75
CA GLN A 149 -5.22 -31.65 11.43
C GLN A 149 -4.41 -32.87 11.91
N ARG A 150 -3.47 -33.35 11.09
CA ARG A 150 -2.55 -34.45 11.47
C ARG A 150 -1.60 -34.05 12.59
N PHE A 151 -1.15 -32.79 12.62
CA PHE A 151 -0.34 -32.24 13.70
C PHE A 151 -1.06 -32.29 15.05
N ILE A 152 -2.35 -31.94 15.10
CA ILE A 152 -3.15 -31.95 16.34
C ILE A 152 -3.51 -33.37 16.78
N LEU A 153 -3.92 -34.25 15.86
CA LEU A 153 -4.50 -35.55 16.23
C LEU A 153 -3.48 -36.62 16.63
N LEU A 154 -2.24 -36.54 16.15
CA LEU A 154 -1.23 -37.58 16.38
C LEU A 154 -0.08 -37.14 17.28
N GLU A 155 -0.06 -35.88 17.73
CA GLU A 155 1.00 -35.26 18.56
C GLU A 155 2.44 -35.59 18.10
N ASN A 156 2.64 -35.85 16.80
CA ASN A 156 3.91 -36.33 16.29
C ASN A 156 4.29 -35.58 15.01
N TYR A 157 5.42 -34.87 15.06
CA TYR A 157 6.02 -34.15 13.94
C TYR A 157 6.75 -35.13 13.01
N ASN A 158 6.03 -36.10 12.46
CA ASN A 158 6.63 -37.11 11.61
C ASN A 158 6.84 -36.56 10.20
N LEU A 159 8.01 -36.85 9.62
CA LEU A 159 8.32 -36.59 8.20
C LEU A 159 7.24 -37.18 7.27
N ILE A 160 6.62 -38.29 7.68
CA ILE A 160 5.51 -38.94 6.99
C ILE A 160 4.33 -37.97 6.79
N SER A 161 3.96 -37.18 7.80
CA SER A 161 2.86 -36.21 7.70
C SER A 161 3.14 -35.11 6.67
N PHE A 162 4.39 -34.67 6.59
CA PHE A 162 4.84 -33.71 5.57
C PHE A 162 4.76 -34.30 4.16
N PHE A 163 5.26 -35.52 3.96
CA PHE A 163 5.17 -36.21 2.67
C PHE A 163 3.72 -36.49 2.25
N THR A 164 2.82 -36.84 3.18
CA THR A 164 1.41 -37.05 2.86
C THR A 164 0.70 -35.77 2.41
N SER A 165 1.07 -34.60 2.96
CA SER A 165 0.52 -33.31 2.55
C SER A 165 0.96 -32.93 1.14
N ILE A 166 2.24 -33.12 0.82
CA ILE A 166 2.78 -32.91 -0.54
C ILE A 166 2.12 -33.86 -1.54
N ALA A 167 1.93 -35.14 -1.18
CA ALA A 167 1.27 -36.11 -2.03
C ALA A 167 -0.19 -35.72 -2.32
N LEU A 168 -0.94 -35.23 -1.33
CA LEU A 168 -2.30 -34.73 -1.52
C LEU A 168 -2.34 -33.48 -2.40
N PHE A 169 -1.45 -32.52 -2.15
CA PHE A 169 -1.32 -31.32 -3.00
C PHE A 169 -1.06 -31.70 -4.46
N SER A 170 -0.05 -32.54 -4.69
CA SER A 170 0.32 -33.00 -6.03
C SER A 170 -0.80 -33.79 -6.70
N GLY A 171 -1.49 -34.66 -5.95
CA GLY A 171 -2.60 -35.45 -6.46
C GLY A 171 -3.78 -34.58 -6.90
N ILE A 172 -4.14 -33.57 -6.10
CA ILE A 172 -5.22 -32.63 -6.45
C ILE A 172 -4.84 -31.82 -7.69
N VAL A 173 -3.64 -31.23 -7.72
CA VAL A 173 -3.18 -30.45 -8.90
C VAL A 173 -3.15 -31.32 -10.15
N PHE A 174 -2.72 -32.58 -10.03
CA PHE A 174 -2.72 -33.52 -11.14
C PHE A 174 -4.14 -33.81 -11.66
N VAL A 175 -5.09 -34.08 -10.77
CA VAL A 175 -6.50 -34.32 -11.13
C VAL A 175 -7.06 -33.13 -11.91
N PHE A 176 -6.87 -31.91 -11.43
CA PHE A 176 -7.32 -30.70 -12.12
C PHE A 176 -6.59 -30.45 -13.46
N SER A 177 -5.36 -30.96 -13.63
CA SER A 177 -4.61 -30.87 -14.89
C SER A 177 -4.98 -31.92 -15.95
N VAL A 178 -5.58 -33.05 -15.54
CA VAL A 178 -5.93 -34.18 -16.42
C VAL A 178 -7.31 -34.03 -17.06
N PHE A 179 -8.21 -33.24 -16.46
CA PHE A 179 -9.48 -32.88 -17.09
C PHE A 179 -9.20 -31.98 -18.32
N ARG A 180 -9.09 -32.63 -19.49
CA ARG A 180 -8.81 -32.00 -20.79
C ARG A 180 -10.01 -31.27 -21.35
#